data_AF-A0A7X9AY94-F1
#
_entry.id   AF-A0A7X9AY94-F1
#
_cell.length_a   1.000
_cell.length_b   1.000
_cell.length_c   1.000
_cell.angle_alpha   90.00
_cell.angle_beta   90.00
_cell.angle_gamma   90.00
#
_symmetry.space_group_name_H-M   'P 1'
#
loop_
_entity.id
_entity.type
_entity.pdbx_description
1 polymer ?
#
loop_
_entity_poly.entity_id
_entity_poly.type
_entity_poly.pdbx_seq_one_letter_code
_entity_poly.pdbx_strand_id
1 'polypeptide(L)'
;MLELGTQFELTISEISFGGDGLGRSESGAVVFVPFSAMGDKLLVEITQVRKSYFRARIVEILEPSADRVQPECIHFGRCGGCAYQHLSSQAEFAAKQKQLYDLLQRVGSFTTLPALTHAFPAPQLYGYRNKLNLEPSEALRDDHGVHLSYGYCLKDEHRFFTVRECPLAMPIINQNLSKALRSAWAKQNAKK
;
A
#
# COMPACT_ATOMS: atom_id res chain seq x y z
N MET A 1 9.38 -16.89 21.87
CA MET A 1 8.26 -16.84 20.89
C MET A 1 8.03 -15.37 20.59
N LEU A 2 7.79 -14.96 19.34
CA LEU A 2 7.54 -13.55 19.05
C LEU A 2 6.16 -13.16 19.59
N GLU A 3 6.10 -12.09 20.38
CA GLU A 3 4.87 -11.60 21.02
C GLU A 3 4.54 -10.19 20.52
N LEU A 4 3.30 -9.73 20.72
CA LEU A 4 2.90 -8.36 20.39
C LEU A 4 3.81 -7.33 21.08
N GLY A 5 4.22 -6.30 20.34
CA GLY A 5 5.13 -5.26 20.85
C GLY A 5 6.60 -5.65 20.88
N THR A 6 6.96 -6.90 20.55
CA THR A 6 8.38 -7.30 20.46
C THR A 6 9.06 -6.53 19.34
N GLN A 7 10.20 -5.91 19.65
CA GLN A 7 11.05 -5.21 18.69
C GLN A 7 12.34 -5.96 18.42
N PHE A 8 12.76 -6.03 17.16
CA PHE A 8 14.01 -6.66 16.74
C PHE A 8 14.44 -6.20 15.34
N GLU A 9 15.70 -6.44 14.99
CA GLU A 9 16.22 -6.16 13.66
C GLU A 9 15.75 -7.22 12.65
N LEU A 10 15.33 -6.78 11.47
CA LEU A 10 14.89 -7.65 10.39
C LEU A 10 15.39 -7.13 9.05
N THR A 11 16.03 -8.00 8.28
CA THR A 11 16.32 -7.76 6.87
C THR A 11 15.18 -8.25 6.00
N ILE A 12 14.73 -7.41 5.08
CA ILE A 12 13.67 -7.75 4.12
C ILE A 12 14.31 -8.45 2.92
N SER A 13 13.90 -9.70 2.68
CA SER A 13 14.47 -10.54 1.62
C SER A 13 13.63 -10.54 0.35
N GLU A 14 12.33 -10.27 0.45
CA GLU A 14 11.40 -10.34 -0.68
C GLU A 14 10.24 -9.35 -0.52
N ILE A 15 9.53 -9.05 -1.60
CA ILE A 15 8.26 -8.31 -1.58
C ILE A 15 7.13 -9.28 -1.96
N SER A 16 6.22 -9.54 -1.01
CA SER A 16 5.10 -10.45 -1.23
C SER A 16 4.02 -9.83 -2.11
N PHE A 17 3.12 -10.69 -2.61
CA PHE A 17 1.88 -10.23 -3.22
C PHE A 17 1.15 -9.26 -2.26
N GLY A 18 0.70 -8.12 -2.77
CA GLY A 18 0.11 -7.04 -1.95
C GLY A 18 1.11 -5.97 -1.47
N GLY A 19 2.41 -6.17 -1.70
CA GLY A 19 3.45 -5.14 -1.54
C GLY A 19 4.05 -5.01 -0.14
N ASP A 20 3.74 -5.95 0.75
CA ASP A 20 4.41 -6.04 2.04
C ASP A 20 5.79 -6.69 1.84
N GLY A 21 6.83 -6.19 2.49
CA GLY A 21 8.10 -6.89 2.54
C GLY A 21 8.01 -8.10 3.44
N LEU A 22 8.78 -9.13 3.11
CA LEU A 22 8.88 -10.37 3.84
C LEU A 22 10.31 -10.54 4.33
N GLY A 23 10.45 -10.82 5.62
CA GLY A 23 11.69 -11.26 6.23
C GLY A 23 11.46 -12.49 7.11
N ARG A 24 12.55 -13.08 7.59
CA ARG A 24 12.51 -14.15 8.60
C ARG A 24 13.27 -13.70 9.82
N SER A 25 12.65 -13.87 10.99
CA SER A 25 13.34 -13.73 12.28
C SER A 25 14.43 -14.78 12.44
N GLU A 26 15.29 -14.62 13.44
CA GLU A 26 16.35 -15.58 13.76
C GLU A 26 15.82 -17.01 14.00
N SER A 27 14.61 -17.14 14.56
CA SER A 27 13.96 -18.44 14.76
C SER A 27 13.29 -19.00 13.48
N GLY A 28 13.48 -18.36 12.33
CA GLY A 28 12.92 -18.76 11.03
C GLY A 28 11.46 -18.36 10.80
N ALA A 29 10.81 -17.68 11.76
CA ALA A 29 9.41 -17.28 11.63
C ALA A 29 9.25 -16.18 10.57
N VAL A 30 8.21 -16.31 9.73
CA VAL A 30 7.90 -15.38 8.64
C VAL A 30 7.25 -14.12 9.19
N VAL A 31 7.77 -12.96 8.79
CA VAL A 31 7.31 -11.64 9.24
C VAL A 31 7.03 -10.76 8.03
N PHE A 32 5.80 -10.27 7.92
CA PHE A 32 5.38 -9.30 6.91
C PHE A 32 5.50 -7.88 7.45
N VAL A 33 6.10 -6.99 6.68
CA VAL A 33 6.34 -5.60 7.05
C VAL A 33 5.80 -4.70 5.93
N PRO A 34 4.65 -4.04 6.09
CA PRO A 34 4.15 -3.09 5.11
C PRO A 34 5.13 -1.94 4.86
N PHE A 35 5.15 -1.43 3.62
CA PHE A 35 5.93 -0.26 3.21
C PHE A 35 7.46 -0.39 3.37
N SER A 36 7.96 -1.62 3.44
CA SER A 36 9.38 -1.92 3.36
C SER A 36 9.81 -2.30 1.95
N ALA A 37 11.11 -2.19 1.67
CA ALA A 37 11.75 -2.52 0.41
C ALA A 37 12.67 -3.73 0.56
N MET A 38 12.86 -4.50 -0.52
CA MET A 38 13.82 -5.61 -0.53
C MET A 38 15.23 -5.05 -0.27
N GLY A 39 15.95 -5.64 0.69
CA GLY A 39 17.25 -5.17 1.13
C GLY A 39 17.21 -4.15 2.26
N ASP A 40 16.04 -3.66 2.69
CA ASP A 40 15.95 -2.84 3.89
C ASP A 40 16.45 -3.65 5.12
N LYS A 41 17.25 -3.00 5.97
CA LYS A 41 17.50 -3.44 7.35
C LYS A 41 16.70 -2.54 8.29
N LEU A 42 15.80 -3.14 9.06
CA LEU A 42 14.77 -2.42 9.81
C LEU A 42 14.78 -2.82 11.28
N LEU A 43 14.53 -1.86 12.16
CA LEU A 43 13.96 -2.17 13.47
C LEU A 43 12.44 -2.28 13.29
N VAL A 44 11.89 -3.45 13.60
CA VAL A 44 10.44 -3.72 13.43
C VAL A 44 9.78 -4.05 14.76
N GLU A 45 8.50 -3.73 14.90
CA GLU A 45 7.68 -4.10 16.06
C GLU A 45 6.53 -5.01 15.64
N ILE A 46 6.36 -6.16 16.29
CA ILE A 46 5.25 -7.07 16.02
C ILE A 46 3.91 -6.43 16.37
N THR A 47 3.04 -6.30 15.38
CA THR A 47 1.68 -5.74 15.51
C THR A 47 0.59 -6.80 15.44
N GLN A 48 0.89 -7.97 14.88
CA GLN A 48 -0.06 -9.08 14.81
C GLN A 48 0.63 -10.43 14.85
N VAL A 49 0.08 -11.33 15.67
CA VAL A 49 0.50 -12.74 15.76
C VAL A 49 -0.55 -13.62 15.10
N ARG A 50 -0.11 -14.45 14.14
CA ARG A 50 -0.94 -15.49 13.51
C ARG A 50 -0.26 -16.85 13.66
N LYS A 51 -1.01 -17.92 13.41
CA LYS A 51 -0.53 -19.30 13.58
C LYS A 51 0.74 -19.61 12.77
N SER A 52 0.88 -19.03 11.58
CA SER A 52 1.96 -19.35 10.63
C SER A 52 2.84 -18.17 10.24
N TYR A 53 2.49 -16.95 10.66
CA TYR A 53 3.25 -15.74 10.32
C TYR A 53 2.96 -14.63 11.32
N PHE A 54 3.77 -13.58 11.23
CA PHE A 54 3.63 -12.36 12.02
C PHE A 54 3.48 -11.17 11.08
N ARG A 55 2.81 -10.11 11.53
CA ARG A 55 2.92 -8.79 10.91
C ARG A 55 3.65 -7.86 11.87
N ALA A 56 4.46 -6.99 11.30
CA ALA A 56 5.19 -5.97 12.03
C ALA A 56 5.07 -4.63 11.34
N ARG A 57 5.26 -3.55 12.10
CA ARG A 57 5.42 -2.19 11.57
C ARG A 57 6.89 -1.79 11.64
N ILE A 58 7.31 -0.90 10.76
CA ILE A 58 8.63 -0.29 10.81
C ILE A 58 8.66 0.68 11.99
N VAL A 59 9.61 0.48 12.91
CA VAL A 59 9.95 1.45 13.96
C VAL A 59 11.01 2.40 13.44
N GLU A 60 12.04 1.85 12.81
CA GLU A 60 13.16 2.59 12.25
C GLU A 60 13.72 1.87 11.02
N ILE A 61 14.18 2.65 10.03
CA ILE A 61 14.96 2.15 8.90
C ILE A 61 16.42 2.33 9.26
N LEU A 62 17.10 1.24 9.60
CA LEU A 62 18.51 1.26 10.01
C LEU A 62 19.41 1.43 8.79
N GLU A 63 19.14 0.65 7.74
CA GLU A 63 19.83 0.76 6.45
C GLU A 63 18.78 0.68 5.34
N PRO A 64 18.54 1.78 4.59
CA PRO A 64 17.57 1.79 3.50
C PRO A 64 18.10 1.01 2.30
N SER A 65 17.23 0.25 1.64
CA SER A 65 17.52 -0.33 0.33
C SER A 65 17.83 0.74 -0.71
N ALA A 66 18.74 0.43 -1.63
CA ALA A 66 19.03 1.26 -2.80
C ALA A 66 17.82 1.44 -3.74
N ASP A 67 16.83 0.54 -3.65
CA ASP A 67 15.61 0.59 -4.45
C ASP A 67 14.55 1.54 -3.89
N ARG A 68 14.80 2.17 -2.73
CA ARG A 68 13.85 3.12 -2.15
C ARG A 68 13.82 4.43 -2.94
N VAL A 69 12.61 4.96 -3.12
CA VAL A 69 12.38 6.32 -3.62
C VAL A 69 11.44 7.07 -2.69
N GLN A 70 11.51 8.39 -2.71
CA GLN A 70 10.56 9.22 -1.97
C GLN A 70 9.18 9.15 -2.67
N PRO A 71 8.11 8.74 -1.97
CA PRO A 71 6.77 8.74 -2.54
C PRO A 71 6.34 10.16 -2.93
N GLU A 72 5.73 10.31 -4.11
CA GLU A 72 5.17 11.61 -4.54
C GLU A 72 3.90 11.97 -3.75
N CYS A 73 3.15 10.97 -3.32
CA CYS A 73 1.95 11.18 -2.51
C CYS A 73 2.31 11.40 -1.04
N ILE A 74 2.04 12.59 -0.52
CA ILE A 74 2.16 12.92 0.92
C ILE A 74 1.27 12.06 1.83
N HIS A 75 0.30 11.34 1.26
CA HIS A 75 -0.60 10.44 1.99
C HIS A 75 -0.13 8.98 1.98
N PHE A 76 0.97 8.67 1.27
CA PHE A 76 1.52 7.32 1.22
C PHE A 76 1.86 6.79 2.63
N GLY A 77 1.69 5.49 2.85
CA GLY A 77 1.81 4.86 4.17
C GLY A 77 0.57 5.02 5.06
N ARG A 78 -0.28 6.01 4.80
CA ARG A 78 -1.57 6.21 5.50
C ARG A 78 -2.73 5.76 4.61
N CYS A 79 -2.86 6.37 3.45
CA CYS A 79 -3.90 6.04 2.48
C CYS A 79 -3.76 4.57 2.02
N GLY A 80 -4.83 3.77 2.13
CA GLY A 80 -4.84 2.36 1.71
C GLY A 80 -4.81 2.14 0.19
N GLY A 81 -4.73 3.20 -0.62
CA GLY A 81 -4.86 3.11 -2.08
C GLY A 81 -3.58 2.72 -2.85
N CYS A 82 -2.40 2.81 -2.23
CA CYS A 82 -1.11 2.55 -2.86
C CYS A 82 -0.21 1.68 -1.97
N ALA A 83 0.48 0.70 -2.56
CA ALA A 83 1.36 -0.21 -1.82
C ALA A 83 2.86 -0.02 -2.10
N TYR A 84 3.25 0.58 -3.24
CA TYR A 84 4.61 0.50 -3.77
C TYR A 84 5.30 1.85 -4.02
N GLN A 85 4.71 3.00 -3.69
CA GLN A 85 5.31 4.31 -4.07
C GLN A 85 6.68 4.58 -3.43
N HIS A 86 7.05 3.83 -2.40
CA HIS A 86 8.39 3.88 -1.80
C HIS A 86 9.44 3.06 -2.55
N LEU A 87 9.06 2.35 -3.62
CA LEU A 87 9.96 1.57 -4.47
C LEU A 87 10.21 2.28 -5.80
N SER A 88 11.42 2.13 -6.32
CA SER A 88 11.73 2.48 -7.70
C SER A 88 10.82 1.72 -8.66
N SER A 89 10.51 2.30 -9.82
CA SER A 89 9.67 1.64 -10.83
C SER A 89 10.26 0.30 -11.28
N GLN A 90 11.60 0.21 -11.33
CA GLN A 90 12.32 -1.02 -11.66
C GLN A 90 12.14 -2.09 -10.58
N ALA A 91 12.25 -1.72 -9.31
CA ALA A 91 12.06 -2.64 -8.19
C ALA A 91 10.61 -3.12 -8.06
N GLU A 92 9.62 -2.23 -8.22
CA GLU A 92 8.20 -2.60 -8.26
C GLU A 92 7.92 -3.60 -9.39
N PHE A 93 8.48 -3.34 -10.57
CA PHE A 93 8.30 -4.20 -11.73
C PHE A 93 8.95 -5.58 -11.53
N ALA A 94 10.19 -5.62 -11.04
CA ALA A 94 10.88 -6.87 -10.72
C ALA A 94 10.13 -7.69 -9.67
N ALA A 95 9.62 -7.05 -8.62
CA ALA A 95 8.79 -7.70 -7.60
C ALA A 95 7.53 -8.33 -8.20
N LYS A 96 6.82 -7.61 -9.08
CA LYS A 96 5.62 -8.13 -9.78
C LYS A 96 5.94 -9.29 -10.73
N GLN A 97 7.07 -9.21 -11.45
CA GLN A 97 7.52 -10.33 -12.30
C GLN A 97 7.81 -11.57 -11.45
N LYS A 98 8.54 -11.42 -10.33
CA LYS A 98 8.79 -12.52 -9.40
C LYS A 98 7.48 -13.13 -8.87
N GLN A 99 6.53 -12.29 -8.45
CA GLN A 99 5.22 -12.74 -7.97
C GLN A 99 4.46 -13.55 -9.04
N LEU A 100 4.50 -13.13 -10.31
CA LEU A 100 3.92 -13.88 -11.41
C LEU A 100 4.58 -15.26 -11.58
N TYR A 101 5.91 -15.31 -11.57
CA TYR A 101 6.66 -16.57 -11.65
C TYR A 101 6.31 -17.50 -10.48
N ASP A 102 6.33 -16.99 -9.24
CA ASP A 102 5.99 -17.75 -8.04
C ASP A 102 4.57 -18.31 -8.11
N LEU A 103 3.60 -17.53 -8.60
CA LEU A 103 2.21 -17.98 -8.77
C LEU A 103 2.10 -19.11 -9.79
N LEU A 104 2.73 -18.96 -10.96
CA LEU A 104 2.71 -19.97 -12.01
C LEU A 104 3.36 -21.28 -11.55
N GLN A 105 4.50 -21.21 -10.86
CA GLN A 105 5.19 -22.40 -10.37
C GLN A 105 4.43 -23.08 -9.23
N ARG A 106 4.00 -22.33 -8.22
CA ARG A 106 3.43 -22.91 -6.99
C ARG A 106 1.95 -23.29 -7.12
N VAL A 107 1.16 -22.45 -7.80
CA VAL A 107 -0.29 -22.66 -7.95
C VAL A 107 -0.59 -23.34 -9.27
N GLY A 108 0.05 -22.87 -10.34
CA GLY A 108 -0.13 -23.45 -11.68
C GLY A 108 0.62 -24.76 -11.91
N SER A 109 1.52 -25.16 -11.00
CA SER A 109 2.39 -26.34 -11.13
C SER A 109 3.24 -26.36 -12.41
N PHE A 110 3.53 -25.19 -12.98
CA PHE A 110 4.41 -25.09 -14.14
C PHE A 110 5.87 -25.29 -13.72
N THR A 111 6.54 -26.32 -14.25
CA THR A 111 7.94 -26.63 -13.93
C THR A 111 8.93 -25.84 -14.79
N THR A 112 8.52 -25.46 -16.00
CA THR A 112 9.33 -24.67 -16.94
C THR A 112 8.53 -23.46 -17.38
N LEU A 113 9.10 -22.27 -17.24
CA LEU A 113 8.50 -21.02 -17.67
C LEU A 113 9.45 -20.28 -18.61
N PRO A 114 8.95 -19.71 -19.72
CA PRO A 114 9.78 -18.90 -20.58
C PRO A 114 10.24 -17.63 -19.87
N ALA A 115 11.32 -17.03 -20.36
CA ALA A 115 11.69 -15.68 -19.97
C ALA A 115 10.58 -14.70 -20.37
N LEU A 116 10.23 -13.77 -19.47
CA LEU A 116 9.32 -12.66 -19.76
C LEU A 116 10.03 -11.66 -20.69
N THR A 117 10.09 -12.00 -21.98
CA THR A 117 10.75 -11.17 -23.01
C THR A 117 9.97 -9.90 -23.34
N HIS A 118 8.67 -9.88 -23.05
CA HIS A 118 7.78 -8.75 -23.30
C HIS A 118 7.01 -8.42 -22.02
N ALA A 119 7.49 -7.39 -21.32
CA ALA A 119 6.79 -6.85 -20.18
C ALA A 119 6.84 -5.32 -20.29
N PHE A 120 5.66 -4.69 -20.30
CA PHE A 120 5.51 -3.28 -20.58
C PHE A 120 5.39 -2.53 -19.25
N PRO A 121 6.42 -1.76 -18.82
CA PRO A 121 6.26 -0.89 -17.68
C PRO A 121 5.16 0.15 -17.98
N ALA A 122 4.54 0.68 -16.93
CA ALA A 122 3.56 1.73 -17.10
C ALA A 122 4.21 2.94 -17.80
N PRO A 123 3.62 3.47 -18.89
CA PRO A 123 4.19 4.61 -19.61
C PRO A 123 4.16 5.89 -18.76
N GLN A 124 3.28 5.94 -17.75
CA GLN A 124 3.15 7.04 -16.82
C GLN A 124 2.90 6.47 -15.41
N LEU A 125 3.70 6.92 -14.43
CA LEU A 125 3.62 6.46 -13.04
C LEU A 125 2.54 7.18 -12.22
N TYR A 126 2.13 8.37 -12.68
CA TYR A 126 1.17 9.25 -12.02
C TYR A 126 0.14 9.76 -13.03
N GLY A 127 -0.96 10.35 -12.58
CA GLY A 127 -1.97 10.92 -13.47
C GLY A 127 -2.73 9.93 -14.37
N TYR A 128 -2.49 8.63 -14.23
CA TYR A 128 -3.07 7.62 -15.13
C TYR A 128 -4.48 7.17 -14.74
N ARG A 129 -4.92 7.35 -13.48
CA ARG A 129 -6.27 6.97 -13.05
C ARG A 129 -7.28 7.97 -13.61
N ASN A 130 -8.11 7.50 -14.52
CA ASN A 130 -9.24 8.23 -15.09
C ASN A 130 -10.53 8.16 -14.25
N LYS A 131 -10.49 7.41 -13.14
CA LYS A 131 -11.61 7.25 -12.20
C LYS A 131 -11.08 7.08 -10.77
N LEU A 132 -11.75 7.73 -9.81
CA LEU A 132 -11.59 7.48 -8.38
C LEU A 132 -12.92 7.00 -7.81
N ASN A 133 -12.89 5.87 -7.10
CA ASN A 133 -13.95 5.51 -6.17
C ASN A 133 -13.52 5.98 -4.79
N LEU A 134 -14.38 6.75 -4.13
CA LEU A 134 -14.13 7.27 -2.79
C LEU A 134 -15.27 6.79 -1.89
N GLU A 135 -14.91 6.22 -0.76
CA GLU A 135 -15.87 5.81 0.25
C GLU A 135 -16.37 7.04 1.01
N PRO A 136 -17.65 7.10 1.39
CA PRO A 136 -18.15 8.12 2.30
C PRO A 136 -17.65 7.87 3.73
N SER A 137 -17.44 8.93 4.50
CA SER A 137 -17.22 8.85 5.93
C SER A 137 -18.52 8.52 6.67
N GLU A 138 -18.44 8.39 8.00
CA GLU A 138 -19.62 8.57 8.84
C GLU A 138 -20.13 10.02 8.74
N ALA A 139 -21.44 10.20 8.94
CA ALA A 139 -22.09 11.50 8.93
C ALA A 139 -21.65 12.35 10.12
N LEU A 140 -20.94 13.45 9.84
CA LEU A 140 -20.59 14.45 10.84
C LEU A 140 -21.76 15.42 10.99
N ARG A 141 -22.18 15.67 12.24
CA ARG A 141 -23.23 16.62 12.58
C ARG A 141 -22.64 17.77 13.38
N ASP A 142 -22.82 18.99 12.88
CA ASP A 142 -22.41 20.23 13.56
C ASP A 142 -23.50 21.30 13.40
N ASP A 143 -23.22 22.52 13.90
CA ASP A 143 -24.14 23.68 13.84
C ASP A 143 -24.48 24.12 12.40
N HIS A 144 -23.75 23.62 11.40
CA HIS A 144 -23.96 23.89 9.97
C HIS A 144 -24.67 22.75 9.23
N GLY A 145 -25.01 21.67 9.94
CA GLY A 145 -25.87 20.59 9.45
C GLY A 145 -25.15 19.23 9.42
N VAL A 146 -25.51 18.41 8.43
CA VAL A 146 -24.93 17.07 8.24
C VAL A 146 -23.98 17.10 7.05
N HIS A 147 -22.74 16.68 7.28
CA HIS A 147 -21.68 16.68 6.27
C HIS A 147 -20.99 15.32 6.18
N LEU A 148 -20.64 14.93 4.95
CA LEU A 148 -19.80 13.77 4.67
C LEU A 148 -18.47 14.19 4.09
N SER A 149 -17.44 13.46 4.49
CA SER A 149 -16.15 13.43 3.83
C SER A 149 -16.07 12.22 2.90
N TYR A 150 -15.16 12.28 1.93
CA TYR A 150 -14.94 11.20 0.96
C TYR A 150 -13.47 10.83 0.89
N GLY A 151 -13.16 9.54 0.79
CA GLY A 151 -11.78 9.09 0.81
C GLY A 151 -11.60 7.59 0.87
N TYR A 152 -10.61 7.14 1.63
CA TYR A 152 -10.22 5.74 1.75
C TYR A 152 -10.06 5.33 3.21
N CYS A 153 -10.24 4.05 3.51
CA CYS A 153 -9.78 3.49 4.78
C CYS A 153 -8.25 3.36 4.78
N LEU A 154 -7.63 3.52 5.95
CA LEU A 154 -6.21 3.21 6.13
C LEU A 154 -5.98 1.70 5.88
N LYS A 155 -4.77 1.33 5.44
CA LYS A 155 -4.42 -0.07 5.14
C LYS A 155 -4.57 -0.99 6.35
N ASP A 156 -4.29 -0.45 7.54
CA ASP A 156 -4.15 -1.22 8.78
C ASP A 156 -5.23 -0.92 9.83
N GLU A 157 -6.15 0.01 9.56
CA GLU A 157 -7.16 0.46 10.53
C GLU A 157 -8.47 0.86 9.82
N HIS A 158 -9.63 0.64 10.49
CA HIS A 158 -10.95 1.13 10.06
C HIS A 158 -11.08 2.67 10.10
N ARG A 159 -9.97 3.39 10.18
CA ARG A 159 -9.97 4.85 10.22
C ARG A 159 -10.10 5.38 8.81
N PHE A 160 -11.02 6.34 8.71
CA PHE A 160 -11.29 7.02 7.47
C PHE A 160 -10.24 8.13 7.22
N PHE A 161 -9.72 8.19 6.01
CA PHE A 161 -8.85 9.26 5.53
C PHE A 161 -9.55 10.03 4.41
N THR A 162 -9.77 11.32 4.61
CA THR A 162 -10.35 12.20 3.58
C THR A 162 -9.32 12.51 2.49
N VAL A 163 -9.66 12.19 1.24
CA VAL A 163 -8.80 12.45 0.10
C VAL A 163 -9.02 13.88 -0.38
N ARG A 164 -7.94 14.66 -0.44
CA ARG A 164 -7.94 16.03 -0.99
C ARG A 164 -7.35 16.08 -2.40
N GLU A 165 -6.36 15.23 -2.64
CA GLU A 165 -5.72 15.04 -3.93
C GLU A 165 -5.18 13.61 -4.02
N CYS A 166 -4.99 13.13 -5.25
CA CYS A 166 -4.36 11.86 -5.50
C CYS A 166 -3.42 12.02 -6.71
N PRO A 167 -2.09 11.92 -6.55
CA PRO A 167 -1.15 12.02 -7.66
C PRO A 167 -1.38 10.96 -8.74
N LEU A 168 -1.99 9.82 -8.41
CA LEU A 168 -2.35 8.82 -9.41
C LEU A 168 -3.53 9.25 -10.29
N ALA A 169 -4.37 10.17 -9.85
CA ALA A 169 -5.54 10.63 -10.60
C ALA A 169 -5.15 11.65 -11.67
N MET A 170 -5.81 11.58 -12.83
CA MET A 170 -5.66 12.58 -13.88
C MET A 170 -5.83 14.01 -13.32
N PRO A 171 -5.07 15.00 -13.81
CA PRO A 171 -5.15 16.37 -13.30
C PRO A 171 -6.57 16.94 -13.25
N ILE A 172 -7.40 16.63 -14.26
CA ILE A 172 -8.80 17.07 -14.32
C ILE A 172 -9.65 16.54 -13.17
N ILE A 173 -9.36 15.36 -12.63
CA ILE A 173 -10.05 14.80 -11.47
C ILE A 173 -9.67 15.60 -10.23
N ASN A 174 -8.36 15.82 -9.99
CA ASN A 174 -7.90 16.60 -8.83
C ASN A 174 -8.44 18.04 -8.86
N GLN A 175 -8.49 18.67 -10.03
CA GLN A 175 -9.06 20.02 -10.23
C GLN A 175 -10.55 20.11 -9.89
N ASN A 176 -11.31 19.02 -10.10
CA ASN A 176 -12.75 18.99 -9.88
C ASN A 176 -13.17 18.27 -8.60
N LEU A 177 -12.25 17.58 -7.91
CA LEU A 177 -12.56 16.74 -6.76
C LEU A 177 -13.28 17.55 -5.67
N SER A 178 -12.70 18.68 -5.25
CA SER A 178 -13.29 19.54 -4.21
C SER A 178 -14.70 20.05 -4.59
N LYS A 179 -14.95 20.35 -5.87
CA LYS A 179 -16.26 20.77 -6.37
C LYS A 179 -17.26 19.62 -6.35
N ALA A 180 -16.84 18.43 -6.81
CA ALA A 180 -17.66 17.23 -6.81
C ALA A 180 -18.09 16.82 -5.39
N LEU A 181 -17.17 16.86 -4.43
CA LEU A 181 -17.45 16.52 -3.02
C LEU A 181 -18.41 17.50 -2.34
N ARG A 182 -18.46 18.77 -2.78
CA ARG A 182 -19.39 19.79 -2.25
C ARG A 182 -20.73 19.85 -2.99
N SER A 183 -20.86 19.11 -4.09
CA SER A 183 -22.04 19.14 -4.95
C SER A 183 -23.30 18.63 -4.24
N ALA A 184 -24.47 19.01 -4.74
CA ALA A 184 -25.75 18.49 -4.25
C ALA A 184 -25.86 16.96 -4.38
N TRP A 185 -25.25 16.40 -5.44
CA TRP A 185 -25.19 14.95 -5.66
C TRP A 185 -24.44 14.22 -4.54
N ALA A 186 -23.27 14.73 -4.14
CA ALA A 186 -22.52 14.16 -3.01
C ALA A 186 -23.35 14.22 -1.71
N LYS A 187 -23.97 15.38 -1.42
CA LYS A 187 -24.84 15.54 -0.24
C LYS A 187 -26.09 14.63 -0.26
N GLN A 188 -26.56 14.19 -1.42
CA GLN A 188 -27.72 13.30 -1.53
C GLN A 188 -27.36 11.85 -1.16
N ASN A 189 -26.16 11.39 -1.53
CA ASN A 189 -25.65 10.08 -1.10
C ASN A 189 -25.34 10.04 0.41
N ALA A 190 -25.22 11.19 1.07
CA ALA A 190 -25.06 11.28 2.53
C ALA A 190 -26.30 10.94 3.36
N LYS A 191 -27.48 10.91 2.73
CA LYS A 191 -28.77 10.73 3.40
C LYS A 191 -29.33 9.32 3.27
N LYS A 192 -28.65 8.44 2.53
CA LYS A 192 -28.95 7.01 2.45
C LYS A 192 -28.02 6.26 3.37
#